data_AF-A0A317F063-F1
#
_entry.id   AF-A0A317F063-F1
#
_cell.length_a   1.000
_cell.length_b   1.000
_cell.length_c   1.000
_cell.angle_alpha   90.00
_cell.angle_beta   90.00
_cell.angle_gamma   90.00
#
_symmetry.space_group_name_H-M   'P 1'
#
loop_
_entity.id
_entity.type
_entity.pdbx_description
1 polymer ?
#
loop_
_entity_poly.entity_id
_entity_poly.type
_entity_poly.pdbx_seq_one_letter_code
_entity_poly.pdbx_strand_id
1 'polypeptide(L)'
;MNFLSHYYFDRLTTDANVVMGTVLPDLIKNASKEANLYPQKNEFLFIGNPDEEGLLRGWKRHLAVDLLFHSSNFFLEKTTELKFLIIPVVENTPIRPSFLAHIGLELLLDHLLIEHNLIQVHHFYDKLIAVKNDSLSEFLEHCKLNNPSVFFGFLERFISSKYLLSYQKIENISYALNRICMRLWPESLEEKQLAELTSQLSIFKTILEKDFMDIFHEIEAKLI
;
A
#
# COMPACT_ATOMS: atom_id res chain seq x y z
N MET A 1 2.91 4.69 -1.99
CA MET A 1 2.94 4.22 -0.57
C MET A 1 2.19 2.90 -0.49
N ASN A 2 2.28 2.15 0.62
CA ASN A 2 1.50 0.92 0.80
C ASN A 2 0.23 1.15 1.65
N PHE A 3 -0.59 0.11 1.80
CA PHE A 3 -1.93 0.16 2.40
C PHE A 3 -2.04 0.95 3.70
N LEU A 4 -1.17 0.68 4.69
CA LEU A 4 -1.33 1.28 6.01
C LEU A 4 -0.84 2.73 6.05
N SER A 5 0.18 3.04 5.26
CA SER A 5 0.64 4.40 5.05
C SER A 5 -0.40 5.27 4.36
N HIS A 6 -1.15 4.72 3.38
CA HIS A 6 -2.32 5.41 2.83
C HIS A 6 -3.42 5.60 3.88
N TYR A 7 -3.74 4.55 4.64
CA TYR A 7 -4.73 4.62 5.72
C TYR A 7 -4.38 5.64 6.80
N TYR A 8 -3.11 5.85 7.10
CA TYR A 8 -2.65 6.75 8.16
C TYR A 8 -3.30 8.14 8.09
N PHE A 9 -3.37 8.74 6.90
CA PHE A 9 -3.89 10.11 6.72
C PHE A 9 -5.38 10.26 6.99
N ASP A 10 -6.14 9.16 6.92
CA ASP A 10 -7.58 9.12 7.11
C ASP A 10 -7.99 8.22 8.27
N ARG A 11 -7.04 7.80 9.12
CA ARG A 11 -7.25 6.85 10.22
C ARG A 11 -8.29 7.28 11.24
N LEU A 12 -8.52 8.59 11.37
CA LEU A 12 -9.47 9.20 12.30
C LEU A 12 -10.86 9.42 11.69
N THR A 13 -11.04 9.18 10.39
CA THR A 13 -12.33 9.37 9.74
C THR A 13 -13.37 8.37 10.26
N THR A 14 -14.61 8.83 10.42
CA THR A 14 -15.74 7.94 10.73
C THR A 14 -16.25 7.22 9.48
N ASP A 15 -16.01 7.77 8.29
CA ASP A 15 -16.52 7.28 7.02
C ASP A 15 -15.68 6.11 6.45
N ALA A 16 -16.25 4.90 6.50
CA ALA A 16 -15.62 3.69 6.00
C ALA A 16 -15.33 3.73 4.48
N ASN A 17 -16.17 4.41 3.72
CA ASN A 17 -16.02 4.51 2.26
C ASN A 17 -14.77 5.32 1.88
N VAL A 18 -14.43 6.35 2.66
CA VAL A 18 -13.16 7.08 2.47
C VAL A 18 -11.98 6.15 2.66
N VAL A 19 -11.97 5.40 3.77
CA VAL A 19 -10.87 4.46 4.06
C VAL A 19 -10.72 3.44 2.94
N MET A 20 -11.81 2.80 2.51
CA MET A 20 -11.78 1.89 1.37
C MET A 20 -11.23 2.58 0.13
N GLY A 21 -11.72 3.78 -0.20
CA GLY A 21 -11.23 4.56 -1.33
C GLY A 21 -9.73 4.83 -1.30
N THR A 22 -9.12 5.07 -0.13
CA THR A 22 -7.67 5.31 0.00
C THR A 22 -6.79 4.11 -0.35
N VAL A 23 -7.34 2.90 -0.30
CA VAL A 23 -6.62 1.65 -0.61
C VAL A 23 -7.15 0.91 -1.83
N LEU A 24 -8.30 1.35 -2.36
CA LEU A 24 -8.97 0.70 -3.47
C LEU A 24 -8.11 0.62 -4.75
N PRO A 25 -7.32 1.64 -5.13
CA PRO A 25 -6.40 1.53 -6.27
C PRO A 25 -5.45 0.34 -6.15
N ASP A 26 -4.82 0.15 -4.99
CA ASP A 26 -3.89 -0.96 -4.73
C ASP A 26 -4.59 -2.30 -4.65
N LEU A 27 -5.77 -2.36 -4.01
CA LEU A 27 -6.58 -3.58 -3.94
C LEU A 27 -6.96 -4.06 -5.34
N ILE A 28 -7.40 -3.15 -6.21
CA ILE A 28 -7.76 -3.47 -7.60
C ILE A 28 -6.54 -3.95 -8.37
N LYS A 29 -5.38 -3.28 -8.25
CA LYS A 29 -4.15 -3.70 -8.92
C LYS A 29 -3.66 -5.06 -8.47
N ASN A 30 -3.85 -5.41 -7.19
CA ASN A 30 -3.53 -6.74 -6.69
C ASN A 30 -4.52 -7.81 -7.16
N ALA A 31 -5.81 -7.48 -7.32
CA ALA A 31 -6.83 -8.39 -7.84
C ALA A 31 -6.71 -8.62 -9.35
N SER A 32 -6.42 -7.56 -10.11
CA SER A 32 -6.32 -7.57 -11.57
C SER A 32 -5.29 -6.55 -12.04
N LYS A 33 -4.11 -7.02 -12.46
CA LYS A 33 -3.01 -6.16 -12.93
C LYS A 33 -3.41 -5.27 -14.13
N GLU A 34 -4.32 -5.76 -14.96
CA GLU A 34 -4.80 -5.11 -16.19
C GLU A 34 -5.85 -4.02 -15.91
N ALA A 35 -6.50 -4.03 -14.75
CA ALA A 35 -7.49 -3.03 -14.39
C ALA A 35 -6.83 -1.65 -14.19
N ASN A 36 -7.25 -0.69 -15.01
CA ASN A 36 -6.81 0.71 -14.93
C ASN A 36 -8.05 1.60 -14.87
N LEU A 37 -8.47 1.96 -13.66
CA LEU A 37 -9.65 2.79 -13.43
C LEU A 37 -9.25 4.24 -13.17
N TYR A 38 -10.12 5.18 -13.55
CA TYR A 38 -9.90 6.61 -13.38
C TYR A 38 -11.18 7.33 -12.94
N PRO A 39 -11.77 6.98 -11.78
CA PRO A 39 -13.02 7.59 -11.31
C PRO A 39 -12.93 9.13 -11.20
N GLN A 40 -11.77 9.66 -10.84
CA GLN A 40 -11.50 11.10 -10.77
C GLN A 40 -11.64 11.85 -12.10
N LYS A 41 -11.72 11.14 -13.24
CA LYS A 41 -11.98 11.76 -14.56
C LYS A 41 -13.48 11.92 -14.86
N ASN A 42 -14.35 11.26 -14.11
CA ASN A 42 -15.80 11.26 -14.32
C ASN A 42 -16.54 11.45 -12.99
N GLU A 43 -16.13 12.44 -12.19
CA GLU A 43 -16.64 12.66 -10.82
C GLU A 43 -18.18 12.78 -10.76
N PHE A 44 -18.80 13.30 -11.83
CA PHE A 44 -20.25 13.47 -11.95
C PHE A 44 -21.05 12.16 -11.85
N LEU A 45 -20.43 11.00 -12.12
CA LEU A 45 -21.09 9.69 -12.03
C LEU A 45 -21.38 9.27 -10.58
N PHE A 46 -20.66 9.85 -9.62
CA PHE A 46 -20.70 9.45 -8.21
C PHE A 46 -21.53 10.41 -7.35
N ILE A 47 -21.99 11.53 -7.93
CA ILE A 47 -22.73 12.57 -7.20
C ILE A 47 -24.14 12.08 -6.84
N GLY A 48 -24.54 12.29 -5.59
CA GLY A 48 -25.88 11.95 -5.09
C GLY A 48 -25.95 10.62 -4.33
N ASN A 49 -24.86 9.84 -4.32
CA ASN A 49 -24.69 8.68 -3.46
C ASN A 49 -23.55 8.95 -2.45
N PRO A 50 -23.86 9.23 -1.16
CA PRO A 50 -22.83 9.56 -0.17
C PRO A 50 -21.75 8.50 0.01
N ASP A 51 -22.09 7.22 -0.20
CA ASP A 51 -21.13 6.12 -0.08
C ASP A 51 -20.13 6.15 -1.26
N GLU A 52 -20.60 6.39 -2.49
CA GLU A 52 -19.73 6.54 -3.67
C GLU A 52 -18.91 7.82 -3.64
N GLU A 53 -19.47 8.93 -3.15
CA GLU A 53 -18.72 10.18 -2.94
C GLU A 53 -17.57 9.97 -1.94
N GLY A 54 -17.80 9.18 -0.89
CA GLY A 54 -16.77 8.76 0.06
C GLY A 54 -15.66 7.94 -0.60
N LEU A 55 -16.01 6.95 -1.42
CA LEU A 55 -15.06 6.14 -2.18
C LEU A 55 -14.22 7.00 -3.14
N LEU A 56 -14.86 7.92 -3.87
CA LEU A 56 -14.18 8.85 -4.78
C LEU A 56 -13.22 9.78 -4.01
N ARG A 57 -13.65 10.30 -2.86
CA ARG A 57 -12.81 11.14 -2.00
C ARG A 57 -11.56 10.38 -1.55
N GLY A 58 -11.73 9.15 -1.04
CA GLY A 58 -10.61 8.28 -0.67
C GLY A 58 -9.69 7.98 -1.86
N TRP A 59 -10.25 7.71 -3.05
CA TRP A 59 -9.46 7.47 -4.26
C TRP A 59 -8.60 8.67 -4.63
N LYS A 60 -9.17 9.88 -4.63
CA LYS A 60 -8.43 11.12 -4.90
C LYS A 60 -7.34 11.36 -3.86
N ARG A 61 -7.62 11.01 -2.60
CA ARG A 61 -6.67 11.09 -1.49
C ARG A 61 -5.49 10.14 -1.69
N HIS A 62 -5.72 8.90 -2.13
CA HIS A 62 -4.66 7.96 -2.52
C HIS A 62 -3.74 8.58 -3.58
N LEU A 63 -4.32 9.09 -4.68
CA LEU A 63 -3.55 9.70 -5.77
C LEU A 63 -2.72 10.91 -5.30
N ALA A 64 -3.27 11.74 -4.42
CA ALA A 64 -2.58 12.90 -3.87
C ALA A 64 -1.40 12.47 -2.97
N VAL A 65 -1.62 11.52 -2.06
CA VAL A 65 -0.58 10.95 -1.19
C VAL A 65 0.54 10.36 -2.03
N ASP A 66 0.21 9.58 -3.05
CA ASP A 66 1.20 8.96 -3.92
C ASP A 66 2.02 9.98 -4.70
N LEU A 67 1.37 11.01 -5.24
CA LEU A 67 2.08 12.09 -5.93
C LEU A 67 3.07 12.79 -4.99
N LEU A 68 2.62 13.14 -3.79
CA LEU A 68 3.45 13.82 -2.79
C LEU A 68 4.60 12.93 -2.29
N PHE A 69 4.33 11.65 -2.03
CA PHE A 69 5.34 10.69 -1.60
C PHE A 69 6.43 10.51 -2.65
N HIS A 70 6.07 10.14 -3.88
CA HIS A 70 7.04 9.83 -4.94
C HIS A 70 7.81 11.05 -5.44
N SER A 71 7.30 12.27 -5.21
CA SER A 71 8.00 13.52 -5.54
C SER A 71 8.83 14.10 -4.39
N SER A 72 8.76 13.50 -3.19
CA SER A 72 9.49 13.98 -2.02
C SER A 72 10.99 13.65 -2.10
N ASN A 73 11.82 14.52 -1.52
CA ASN A 73 13.25 14.23 -1.33
C ASN A 73 13.45 13.02 -0.44
N PHE A 74 12.60 12.88 0.60
CA PHE A 74 12.60 11.72 1.48
C PHE A 74 12.55 10.40 0.70
N PHE A 75 11.59 10.26 -0.22
CA PHE A 75 11.46 9.04 -1.03
C PHE A 75 12.70 8.78 -1.88
N LEU A 76 13.22 9.81 -2.55
CA LEU A 76 14.40 9.69 -3.42
C LEU A 76 15.65 9.27 -2.64
N GLU A 77 15.90 9.90 -1.50
CA GLU A 77 17.04 9.64 -0.62
C GLU A 77 16.93 8.25 0.01
N LYS A 78 15.83 7.96 0.71
CA LYS A 78 15.63 6.70 1.44
C LYS A 78 15.58 5.49 0.51
N THR A 79 14.97 5.63 -0.67
CA THR A 79 14.99 4.54 -1.67
C THR A 79 16.39 4.32 -2.21
N THR A 80 17.19 5.38 -2.37
CA THR A 80 18.59 5.27 -2.83
C THR A 80 19.47 4.59 -1.79
N GLU A 81 19.35 4.96 -0.52
CA GLU A 81 20.05 4.33 0.60
C GLU A 81 19.72 2.83 0.68
N LEU A 82 18.43 2.49 0.71
CA LEU A 82 17.99 1.09 0.76
C LEU A 82 18.44 0.29 -0.47
N LYS A 83 18.41 0.90 -1.67
CA LYS A 83 18.90 0.25 -2.89
C LYS A 83 20.36 -0.18 -2.76
N PHE A 84 21.23 0.61 -2.13
CA PHE A 84 22.64 0.22 -1.95
C PHE A 84 22.80 -1.00 -1.05
N LEU A 85 21.94 -1.15 -0.04
CA LEU A 85 21.91 -2.34 0.82
C LEU A 85 21.36 -3.58 0.09
N ILE A 86 20.44 -3.36 -0.86
CA ILE A 86 19.80 -4.45 -1.63
C ILE A 86 20.66 -4.95 -2.80
N ILE A 87 21.53 -4.13 -3.40
CA ILE A 87 22.35 -4.52 -4.57
C ILE A 87 23.07 -5.87 -4.36
N PRO A 88 23.78 -6.11 -3.24
CA PRO A 88 24.45 -7.39 -3.01
C PRO A 88 23.48 -8.57 -2.85
N VAL A 89 22.27 -8.33 -2.34
CA VAL A 89 21.25 -9.35 -2.08
C VAL A 89 20.75 -9.98 -3.38
N VAL A 90 20.50 -9.13 -4.37
CA VAL A 90 19.88 -9.52 -5.65
C VAL A 90 20.91 -9.71 -6.76
N GLU A 91 22.21 -9.74 -6.40
CA GLU A 91 23.28 -9.99 -7.35
C GLU A 91 23.05 -11.32 -8.09
N ASN A 92 23.25 -11.32 -9.40
CA ASN A 92 23.01 -12.46 -10.29
C ASN A 92 21.54 -12.94 -10.36
N THR A 93 20.58 -12.14 -9.91
CA THR A 93 19.15 -12.40 -10.12
C THR A 93 18.55 -11.46 -11.17
N PRO A 94 17.39 -11.77 -11.78
CA PRO A 94 16.70 -10.83 -12.65
C PRO A 94 15.97 -9.70 -11.88
N ILE A 95 15.96 -9.75 -10.54
CA ILE A 95 15.25 -8.80 -9.68
C ILE A 95 15.97 -7.46 -9.71
N ARG A 96 15.22 -6.39 -9.98
CA ARG A 96 15.77 -5.04 -10.07
C ARG A 96 15.96 -4.45 -8.65
N PRO A 97 17.18 -4.05 -8.23
CA PRO A 97 17.41 -3.50 -6.90
C PRO A 97 16.57 -2.26 -6.60
N SER A 98 16.40 -1.37 -7.59
CA SER A 98 15.61 -0.14 -7.43
C SER A 98 14.13 -0.42 -7.19
N PHE A 99 13.57 -1.44 -7.87
CA PHE A 99 12.19 -1.87 -7.65
C PHE A 99 12.01 -2.43 -6.24
N LEU A 100 12.92 -3.32 -5.82
CA LEU A 100 12.83 -3.94 -4.50
C LEU A 100 13.02 -2.92 -3.37
N ALA A 101 13.89 -1.92 -3.57
CA ALA A 101 14.09 -0.82 -2.63
C ALA A 101 12.86 0.08 -2.52
N HIS A 102 12.20 0.42 -3.64
CA HIS A 102 10.96 1.18 -3.63
C HIS A 102 9.92 0.49 -2.75
N ILE A 103 9.56 -0.74 -3.10
CA ILE A 103 8.51 -1.47 -2.38
C ILE A 103 8.96 -1.76 -0.94
N GLY A 104 10.24 -2.05 -0.74
CA GLY A 104 10.83 -2.25 0.59
C GLY A 104 10.64 -1.05 1.51
N LEU A 105 10.86 0.18 1.00
CA LEU A 105 10.63 1.40 1.75
C LEU A 105 9.14 1.54 2.13
N GLU A 106 8.23 1.31 1.19
CA GLU A 106 6.79 1.42 1.46
C GLU A 106 6.32 0.41 2.53
N LEU A 107 6.79 -0.83 2.48
CA LEU A 107 6.45 -1.85 3.49
C LEU A 107 7.08 -1.56 4.85
N LEU A 108 8.29 -0.99 4.87
CA LEU A 108 8.94 -0.58 6.12
C LEU A 108 8.23 0.59 6.80
N LEU A 109 7.67 1.53 6.02
CA LEU A 109 6.84 2.60 6.58
C LEU A 109 5.57 2.02 7.24
N ASP A 110 4.90 1.07 6.58
CA ASP A 110 3.77 0.35 7.17
C ASP A 110 4.17 -0.39 8.47
N HIS A 111 5.32 -1.06 8.47
CA HIS A 111 5.88 -1.73 9.65
C HIS A 111 6.10 -0.75 10.82
N LEU A 112 6.76 0.39 10.57
CA LEU A 112 7.07 1.39 11.59
C LEU A 112 5.80 2.05 12.16
N LEU A 113 4.79 2.30 11.33
CA LEU A 113 3.49 2.79 11.82
C LEU A 113 2.84 1.83 12.82
N ILE A 114 2.97 0.52 12.58
CA ILE A 114 2.44 -0.50 13.49
C ILE A 114 3.27 -0.55 14.78
N GLU A 115 4.59 -0.64 14.66
CA GLU A 115 5.51 -0.78 15.79
C GLU A 115 5.42 0.40 16.77
N HIS A 116 5.29 1.62 16.26
CA HIS A 116 5.11 2.83 17.06
C HIS A 116 3.65 3.08 17.48
N ASN A 117 2.72 2.14 17.21
CA ASN A 117 1.30 2.25 17.55
C ASN A 117 0.60 3.49 16.97
N LEU A 118 1.07 4.01 15.84
CA LEU A 118 0.52 5.20 15.18
C LEU A 118 -0.78 4.90 14.41
N ILE A 119 -1.02 3.61 14.16
CA ILE A 119 -2.24 3.07 13.57
C ILE A 119 -2.66 1.81 14.32
N GLN A 120 -3.94 1.45 14.21
CA GLN A 120 -4.47 0.19 14.71
C GLN A 120 -4.95 -0.65 13.52
N VAL A 121 -4.21 -1.70 13.18
CA VAL A 121 -4.50 -2.54 11.98
C VAL A 121 -5.88 -3.20 12.07
N HIS A 122 -6.37 -3.51 13.27
CA HIS A 122 -7.73 -4.01 13.45
C HIS A 122 -8.78 -2.98 13.01
N HIS A 123 -8.62 -1.71 13.38
CA HIS A 123 -9.52 -0.65 12.94
C HIS A 123 -9.51 -0.47 11.42
N PHE A 124 -8.34 -0.63 10.78
CA PHE A 124 -8.26 -0.63 9.32
C PHE A 124 -9.18 -1.71 8.71
N TYR A 125 -9.09 -2.95 9.19
CA TYR A 125 -9.95 -4.03 8.70
C TYR A 125 -11.43 -3.83 9.04
N ASP A 126 -11.74 -3.31 10.23
CA ASP A 126 -13.13 -3.00 10.62
C ASP A 126 -13.75 -1.97 9.68
N LYS A 127 -12.98 -0.98 9.23
CA LYS A 127 -13.41 -0.01 8.22
C LYS A 127 -13.68 -0.66 6.87
N LEU A 128 -12.82 -1.57 6.41
CA LEU A 128 -13.06 -2.27 5.14
C LEU A 128 -14.33 -3.14 5.20
N ILE A 129 -14.58 -3.81 6.33
CA ILE A 129 -15.77 -4.65 6.56
C ILE A 129 -17.05 -3.81 6.61
N ALA A 130 -16.98 -2.57 7.10
CA ALA A 130 -18.13 -1.69 7.25
C ALA A 130 -18.67 -1.11 5.92
N VAL A 131 -17.94 -1.26 4.81
CA VAL A 131 -18.38 -0.80 3.49
C VAL A 131 -19.49 -1.70 2.96
N LYS A 132 -20.59 -1.10 2.47
CA LYS A 132 -21.70 -1.84 1.86
C LYS A 132 -21.26 -2.38 0.50
N ASN A 133 -21.49 -3.68 0.28
CA ASN A 133 -21.17 -4.32 -1.00
C ASN A 133 -21.90 -3.68 -2.19
N ASP A 134 -23.16 -3.28 -2.01
CA ASP A 134 -23.96 -2.67 -3.08
C ASP A 134 -23.33 -1.35 -3.55
N SER A 135 -23.01 -0.45 -2.62
CA SER A 135 -22.35 0.84 -2.93
C SER A 135 -20.97 0.65 -3.58
N LEU A 136 -20.18 -0.33 -3.11
CA LEU A 136 -18.89 -0.63 -3.72
C LEU A 136 -19.04 -1.24 -5.12
N SER A 137 -20.07 -2.07 -5.34
CA SER A 137 -20.36 -2.65 -6.65
C SER A 137 -20.76 -1.57 -7.64
N GLU A 138 -21.70 -0.70 -7.27
CA GLU A 138 -22.15 0.45 -8.07
C GLU A 138 -20.97 1.35 -8.45
N PHE A 139 -20.11 1.69 -7.48
CA PHE A 139 -18.90 2.47 -7.74
C PHE A 139 -17.99 1.82 -8.80
N LEU A 140 -17.74 0.51 -8.67
CA LEU A 140 -16.88 -0.24 -9.58
C LEU A 140 -17.50 -0.40 -10.98
N GLU A 141 -18.83 -0.50 -11.06
CA GLU A 141 -19.59 -0.49 -12.31
C GLU A 141 -19.47 0.87 -13.02
N HIS A 142 -19.64 1.98 -12.30
CA HIS A 142 -19.40 3.33 -12.83
C HIS A 142 -17.96 3.52 -13.31
N CYS A 143 -16.99 2.88 -12.63
CA CYS A 143 -15.60 2.84 -13.06
C CYS A 143 -15.34 1.93 -14.27
N LYS A 144 -16.32 1.13 -14.71
CA LYS A 144 -16.21 0.13 -15.78
C LYS A 144 -15.19 -0.96 -15.47
N LEU A 145 -15.13 -1.42 -14.22
CA LEU A 145 -14.30 -2.57 -13.86
C LEU A 145 -14.83 -3.84 -14.53
N ASN A 146 -13.96 -4.51 -15.29
CA ASN A 146 -14.28 -5.81 -15.87
C ASN A 146 -14.25 -6.90 -14.78
N ASN A 147 -15.25 -7.77 -14.79
CA ASN A 147 -15.39 -8.91 -13.86
C ASN A 147 -15.29 -8.53 -12.36
N PRO A 148 -16.21 -7.70 -11.82
CA PRO A 148 -16.19 -7.30 -10.41
C PRO A 148 -16.12 -8.47 -9.42
N SER A 149 -16.68 -9.64 -9.77
CA SER A 149 -16.62 -10.86 -8.96
C SER A 149 -15.21 -11.33 -8.61
N VAL A 150 -14.24 -11.15 -9.52
CA VAL A 150 -12.82 -11.47 -9.26
C VAL A 150 -12.25 -10.56 -8.17
N PHE A 151 -12.58 -9.27 -8.24
CA PHE A 151 -12.18 -8.30 -7.24
C PHE A 151 -12.81 -8.59 -5.88
N PHE A 152 -14.13 -8.83 -5.80
CA PHE A 152 -14.80 -9.13 -4.53
C PHE A 152 -14.26 -10.41 -3.88
N GLY A 153 -14.00 -11.47 -4.66
CA GLY A 153 -13.36 -12.68 -4.14
C GLY A 153 -11.93 -12.43 -3.64
N PHE A 154 -11.17 -11.53 -4.28
CA PHE A 154 -9.88 -11.09 -3.76
C PHE A 154 -10.01 -10.29 -2.45
N LEU A 155 -10.93 -9.33 -2.40
CA LEU A 155 -11.16 -8.46 -1.25
C LEU A 155 -11.55 -9.27 -0.01
N GLU A 156 -12.44 -10.25 -0.15
CA GLU A 156 -12.83 -11.16 0.92
C GLU A 156 -11.62 -11.93 1.49
N ARG A 157 -10.75 -12.47 0.63
CA ARG A 157 -9.51 -13.14 1.05
C ARG A 157 -8.52 -12.19 1.71
N PHE A 158 -8.39 -10.96 1.18
CA PHE A 158 -7.52 -9.94 1.75
C PHE A 158 -7.96 -9.56 3.17
N ILE A 159 -9.25 -9.34 3.40
CA ILE A 159 -9.82 -9.01 4.70
C ILE A 159 -9.72 -10.20 5.67
N SER A 160 -10.16 -11.39 5.25
CA SER A 160 -10.21 -12.58 6.12
C SER A 160 -8.83 -13.07 6.56
N SER A 161 -7.81 -12.96 5.70
CA SER A 161 -6.43 -13.34 6.05
C SER A 161 -5.78 -12.41 7.06
N LYS A 162 -6.30 -11.19 7.23
CA LYS A 162 -5.70 -10.10 8.04
C LYS A 162 -4.20 -9.94 7.78
N TYR A 163 -3.80 -10.10 6.52
CA TYR A 163 -2.40 -10.18 6.09
C TYR A 163 -1.50 -9.05 6.64
N LEU A 164 -2.00 -7.83 6.75
CA LEU A 164 -1.24 -6.67 7.22
C LEU A 164 -0.87 -6.75 8.71
N LEU A 165 -1.52 -7.60 9.52
CA LEU A 165 -1.07 -7.88 10.90
C LEU A 165 0.31 -8.55 10.92
N SER A 166 0.67 -9.28 9.86
CA SER A 166 1.97 -9.91 9.76
C SER A 166 3.12 -8.90 9.71
N TYR A 167 2.86 -7.66 9.26
CA TYR A 167 3.87 -6.61 9.16
C TYR A 167 4.38 -6.11 10.52
N GLN A 168 3.84 -6.60 11.64
CA GLN A 168 4.45 -6.41 12.97
C GLN A 168 5.88 -6.99 13.08
N LYS A 169 6.22 -7.96 12.24
CA LYS A 169 7.52 -8.64 12.27
C LYS A 169 8.32 -8.32 11.01
N ILE A 170 9.58 -7.94 11.18
CA ILE A 170 10.46 -7.55 10.06
C ILE A 170 10.69 -8.69 9.07
N GLU A 171 10.71 -9.95 9.54
CA GLU A 171 10.86 -11.14 8.70
C GLU A 171 9.67 -11.33 7.75
N ASN A 172 8.50 -10.83 8.12
CA ASN A 172 7.33 -10.88 7.24
C ASN A 172 7.39 -9.81 6.13
N ILE A 173 8.20 -8.77 6.30
CA ILE A 173 8.45 -7.77 5.25
C ILE A 173 9.31 -8.37 4.14
N SER A 174 10.41 -9.05 4.47
CA SER A 174 11.23 -9.73 3.47
C SER A 174 10.44 -10.86 2.77
N TYR A 175 9.61 -11.60 3.51
CA TYR A 175 8.70 -12.58 2.93
C TYR A 175 7.71 -11.93 1.95
N ALA A 176 7.09 -10.82 2.33
CA ALA A 176 6.18 -10.06 1.47
C ALA A 176 6.85 -9.63 0.16
N LEU A 177 8.07 -9.07 0.26
CA LEU A 177 8.86 -8.67 -0.90
C LEU A 177 9.17 -9.87 -1.81
N ASN A 178 9.56 -11.01 -1.25
CA ASN A 178 9.83 -12.21 -2.05
C ASN A 178 8.58 -12.70 -2.78
N ARG A 179 7.40 -12.67 -2.12
CA ARG A 179 6.11 -13.00 -2.75
C ARG A 179 5.74 -12.02 -3.87
N ILE A 180 6.11 -10.74 -3.74
CA ILE A 180 5.96 -9.75 -4.82
C ILE A 180 6.89 -10.12 -5.99
N CYS A 181 8.15 -10.46 -5.73
CA CYS A 181 9.10 -10.87 -6.76
C CYS A 181 8.62 -12.09 -7.55
N MET A 182 8.12 -13.12 -6.87
CA MET A 182 7.56 -14.34 -7.50
C MET A 182 6.40 -14.06 -8.47
N ARG A 183 5.71 -12.91 -8.34
CA ARG A 183 4.62 -12.52 -9.24
C ARG A 183 5.10 -11.76 -10.48
N LEU A 184 6.37 -11.35 -10.51
CA LEU A 184 6.95 -10.47 -11.53
C LEU A 184 8.10 -11.13 -12.29
N TRP A 185 8.84 -12.02 -11.63
CA TRP A 185 9.98 -12.73 -12.19
C TRP A 185 9.78 -14.25 -12.11
N PRO A 186 10.39 -15.02 -13.03
CA PRO A 186 10.30 -16.47 -13.03
C PRO A 186 11.05 -17.11 -11.83
N GLU A 187 12.02 -16.39 -11.27
CA GLU A 187 12.88 -16.83 -10.17
C GLU A 187 12.66 -15.95 -8.94
N SER A 188 12.68 -16.58 -7.77
CA SER A 188 12.63 -15.91 -6.46
C SER A 188 14.01 -15.82 -5.83
N LEU A 189 14.11 -15.07 -4.72
CA LEU A 189 15.32 -15.10 -3.91
C LEU A 189 15.50 -16.49 -3.29
N GLU A 190 16.73 -16.99 -3.31
CA GLU A 190 17.12 -18.19 -2.57
C GLU A 190 17.04 -17.94 -1.05
N GLU A 191 17.02 -19.01 -0.26
CA GLU A 191 16.93 -18.91 1.21
C GLU A 191 18.02 -18.02 1.82
N LYS A 192 19.26 -18.15 1.33
CA LYS A 192 20.38 -17.31 1.77
C LYS A 192 20.17 -15.83 1.40
N GLN A 193 19.70 -15.55 0.19
CA GLN A 193 19.41 -14.17 -0.25
C GLN A 193 18.23 -13.58 0.53
N LEU A 194 17.22 -14.38 0.85
CA LEU A 194 16.09 -13.95 1.67
C LEU A 194 16.51 -13.62 3.12
N ALA A 195 17.39 -14.44 3.70
CA ALA A 195 17.97 -14.16 5.01
C ALA A 195 18.81 -12.87 4.98
N GLU A 196 19.62 -12.69 3.94
CA GLU A 196 20.41 -11.46 3.76
C GLU A 196 19.49 -10.23 3.57
N LEU A 197 18.44 -10.33 2.75
CA LEU A 197 17.43 -9.27 2.60
C LEU A 197 16.85 -8.86 3.95
N THR A 198 16.51 -9.84 4.79
CA THR A 198 15.95 -9.60 6.13
C THR A 198 16.94 -8.84 7.02
N SER A 199 18.23 -9.23 6.97
CA SER A 199 19.31 -8.53 7.68
C SER A 199 19.44 -7.08 7.21
N GLN A 200 19.51 -6.85 5.89
CA GLN A 200 19.65 -5.52 5.30
C GLN A 200 18.45 -4.62 5.59
N LEU A 201 17.22 -5.16 5.56
CA LEU A 201 16.01 -4.42 5.94
C LEU A 201 16.01 -4.06 7.43
N SER A 202 16.51 -4.94 8.30
CA SER A 202 16.61 -4.65 9.74
C SER A 202 17.61 -3.53 10.05
N ILE A 203 18.74 -3.52 9.33
CA ILE A 203 19.72 -2.42 9.40
C ILE A 203 19.06 -1.12 8.92
N PHE A 204 18.43 -1.15 7.75
CA PHE A 204 17.82 0.04 7.17
C PHE A 204 16.66 0.57 8.01
N LYS A 205 15.83 -0.31 8.61
CA LYS A 205 14.78 0.08 9.56
C LYS A 205 15.33 0.98 10.66
N THR A 206 16.46 0.61 11.26
CA THR A 206 17.09 1.39 12.35
C THR A 206 17.54 2.77 11.88
N ILE A 207 17.89 2.92 10.60
CA ILE A 207 18.24 4.20 9.99
C ILE A 207 16.97 5.02 9.75
N LEU A 208 15.97 4.39 9.11
CA LEU A 208 14.69 5.00 8.74
C LEU A 208 13.89 5.46 9.97
N GLU A 209 13.93 4.71 11.07
CA GLU A 209 13.19 5.00 12.31
C GLU A 209 13.51 6.37 12.91
N LYS A 210 14.68 6.95 12.58
CA LYS A 210 15.09 8.27 13.07
C LYS A 210 14.28 9.42 12.48
N ASP A 211 13.76 9.25 11.26
CA ASP A 211 13.15 10.33 10.48
C ASP A 211 11.93 9.90 9.66
N PHE A 212 11.42 8.66 9.83
CA PHE A 212 10.31 8.16 9.02
C PHE A 212 9.02 8.99 9.13
N MET A 213 8.82 9.73 10.24
CA MET A 213 7.66 10.60 10.40
C MET A 213 7.74 11.89 9.59
N ASP A 214 8.92 12.28 9.11
CA ASP A 214 9.09 13.52 8.34
C ASP A 214 8.26 13.49 7.06
N ILE A 215 8.19 12.34 6.38
CA ILE A 215 7.37 12.19 5.18
C ILE A 215 5.86 12.25 5.48
N PHE A 216 5.42 11.72 6.62
CA PHE A 216 4.01 11.81 7.01
C PHE A 216 3.62 13.24 7.37
N HIS A 217 4.47 13.98 8.09
CA HIS A 217 4.25 15.39 8.40
C HIS A 217 4.30 16.26 7.15
N GLU A 218 5.24 16.01 6.23
CA GLU A 218 5.33 16.73 4.95
C GLU A 218 4.06 16.56 4.12
N ILE A 219 3.57 15.32 4.01
CA ILE A 219 2.36 15.01 3.26
C ILE A 219 1.13 15.62 3.96
N GLU A 220 0.96 15.46 5.28
CA GLU A 220 -0.16 16.07 6.03
C GLU A 220 -0.23 17.58 5.83
N ALA A 221 0.91 18.28 5.84
CA ALA A 221 0.96 19.74 5.65
C ALA A 221 0.50 20.20 4.24
N LYS A 222 0.59 19.32 3.23
CA LYS A 222 0.22 19.60 1.84
C LYS A 222 -1.17 19.08 1.46
N LEU A 223 -1.72 18.20 2.28
CA LEU A 223 -3.03 17.56 2.13
C LEU A 223 -4.15 18.47 2.67
N ILE A 224 -4.36 19.61 1.99
CA ILE A 224 -5.45 20.58 2.26
C ILE A 224 -6.82 20.01 1.88
#